data_AF-A0A0G1UQZ9-F1
#
_entry.id   AF-A0A0G1UQZ9-F1
#
_cell.length_a   1.000
_cell.length_b   1.000
_cell.length_c   1.000
_cell.angle_alpha   90.00
_cell.angle_beta   90.00
_cell.angle_gamma   90.00
#
_symmetry.space_group_name_H-M   'P 1'
#
loop_
_entity.id
_entity.type
_entity.pdbx_description
1 polymer ?
#
loop_
_entity_poly.entity_id
_entity_poly.type
_entity_poly.pdbx_seq_one_letter_code
_entity_poly.pdbx_strand_id
1 'polypeptide(L)'
;MNMKTVFIPIFSGIEGKNILRTGIYRRLAAEKYVRLVFFVKNEERAEYYRKEFASVRTVFEVVPKLCISAADGFFSFLKFYLLRTHTIALKRKTNLERTGNYFSFVLSFLANNVLAWPIMRKATRFFDARFVRTPEPIKKFFDKYRPDLVFLADLFDNTEAAFLREAKRRLVKTIGFLSTWDRVTSRWMIRLLPDELIVFNEELKKEAAKYADMPTRRIFVSGAVQLDRHSSYVPTARPFAEPYIVYGPLGRTFDKTAESDKEMVEILNNLIEERRCGFTGKEIVVVRFPPNDFIKKKELKQFPHIVYDIPGTRFGNTRGQDWDMSEAELDELNNLLHHALLVICYYSSLSIDAAALRKPVININFYPTDERKRHPYYDTTHYSKVKALGGIVLVQSREELCRAIGAYLANPSLHARERRAIAQQQGFRSDGTAGERVAEKLLEYL
;
A
#
# COMPACT_ATOMS: atom_id res chain seq x y z
N MET A 1 26.89 24.27 -9.42
CA MET A 1 26.60 23.37 -8.28
C MET A 1 27.13 22.00 -8.63
N ASN A 2 27.81 21.32 -7.68
CA ASN A 2 28.24 19.93 -7.89
C ASN A 2 27.01 19.02 -8.02
N MET A 3 27.09 18.02 -8.89
CA MET A 3 26.01 17.05 -9.08
C MET A 3 25.82 16.24 -7.80
N LYS A 4 24.58 16.23 -7.29
CA LYS A 4 24.14 15.51 -6.10
C LYS A 4 23.40 14.25 -6.49
N THR A 5 23.73 13.12 -5.87
CA THR A 5 23.21 11.82 -6.26
C THR A 5 22.31 11.23 -5.18
N VAL A 6 21.07 10.92 -5.57
CA VAL A 6 20.08 10.29 -4.70
C VAL A 6 19.85 8.85 -5.14
N PHE A 7 20.04 7.92 -4.21
CA PHE A 7 19.67 6.52 -4.39
C PHE A 7 18.22 6.30 -3.99
N ILE A 8 17.46 5.65 -4.86
CA ILE A 8 16.04 5.37 -4.62
C ILE A 8 15.72 3.93 -5.05
N PRO A 9 15.81 2.95 -4.14
CA PRO A 9 15.30 1.62 -4.43
C PRO A 9 13.78 1.65 -4.65
N ILE A 10 13.33 0.96 -5.69
CA ILE A 10 11.91 0.83 -6.09
C ILE A 10 11.61 -0.62 -6.47
N PHE A 11 11.53 -1.49 -5.48
CA PHE A 11 11.43 -2.94 -5.67
C PHE A 11 9.99 -3.45 -5.81
N SER A 12 8.99 -2.61 -5.56
CA SER A 12 7.56 -2.91 -5.70
C SER A 12 6.82 -1.88 -6.54
N GLY A 13 5.67 -2.27 -7.10
CA GLY A 13 4.75 -1.37 -7.78
C GLY A 13 4.17 -0.29 -6.87
N ILE A 14 4.11 -0.54 -5.57
CA ILE A 14 3.67 0.46 -4.60
C ILE A 14 4.71 1.58 -4.50
N GLU A 15 6.00 1.23 -4.40
CA GLU A 15 7.09 2.22 -4.39
C GLU A 15 7.17 2.98 -5.72
N GLY A 16 7.12 2.25 -6.85
CA GLY A 16 7.12 2.84 -8.19
C GLY A 16 5.99 3.86 -8.35
N LYS A 17 4.74 3.45 -8.06
CA LYS A 17 3.59 4.34 -8.06
C LYS A 17 3.78 5.54 -7.13
N ASN A 18 4.18 5.32 -5.88
CA ASN A 18 4.20 6.38 -4.88
C ASN A 18 5.37 7.38 -5.07
N ILE A 19 6.43 7.01 -5.81
CA ILE A 19 7.57 7.90 -6.08
C ILE A 19 7.53 8.48 -7.48
N LEU A 20 7.45 7.61 -8.50
CA LEU A 20 7.58 8.01 -9.91
C LEU A 20 6.32 8.71 -10.44
N ARG A 21 5.13 8.34 -9.95
CA ARG A 21 3.81 8.86 -10.39
C ARG A 21 3.25 9.98 -9.49
N THR A 22 4.13 10.64 -8.74
CA THR A 22 3.72 11.68 -7.77
C THR A 22 4.56 12.94 -7.91
N GLY A 23 4.25 13.95 -7.10
CA GLY A 23 5.06 15.17 -7.00
C GLY A 23 6.53 14.91 -6.62
N ILE A 24 6.86 13.74 -6.05
CA ILE A 24 8.23 13.43 -5.61
C ILE A 24 9.19 13.45 -6.79
N TYR A 25 8.96 12.59 -7.78
CA TYR A 25 9.83 12.51 -8.95
C TYR A 25 9.85 13.82 -9.72
N ARG A 26 8.66 14.39 -10.01
CA ARG A 26 8.54 15.63 -10.79
C ARG A 26 9.36 16.78 -10.19
N ARG A 27 9.26 16.96 -8.87
CA ARG A 27 9.96 18.04 -8.15
C ARG A 27 11.47 17.82 -8.09
N LEU A 28 11.92 16.59 -7.82
CA LEU A 28 13.36 16.25 -7.79
C LEU A 28 14.01 16.33 -9.18
N ALA A 29 13.31 15.87 -10.22
CA ALA A 29 13.83 15.86 -11.58
C ALA A 29 13.99 17.28 -12.16
N ALA A 30 13.19 18.24 -11.68
CA ALA A 30 13.30 19.65 -12.04
C ALA A 30 14.64 20.28 -11.60
N GLU A 31 15.26 19.75 -10.54
CA GLU A 31 16.53 20.30 -10.02
C GLU A 31 17.72 19.88 -10.86
N LYS A 32 18.32 20.81 -11.61
CA LYS A 32 19.40 20.53 -12.59
C LYS A 32 20.66 19.89 -11.98
N TYR A 33 20.89 20.09 -10.69
CA TYR A 33 22.04 19.54 -9.97
C TYR A 33 21.77 18.20 -9.30
N VAL A 34 20.57 17.64 -9.42
CA VAL A 34 20.20 16.34 -8.83
C VAL A 34 20.25 15.25 -9.90
N ARG A 35 20.89 14.14 -9.55
CA ARG A 35 20.91 12.86 -10.27
C ARG A 35 20.16 11.82 -9.46
N LEU A 36 19.17 11.18 -10.08
CA LEU A 36 18.34 10.14 -9.49
C LEU A 36 18.81 8.78 -10.00
N VAL A 37 19.18 7.88 -9.08
CA VAL A 37 19.54 6.50 -9.41
C VAL A 37 18.51 5.58 -8.75
N PHE A 38 17.64 5.03 -9.59
CA PHE A 38 16.60 4.09 -9.21
C PHE A 38 17.10 2.66 -9.29
N PHE A 39 16.74 1.82 -8.31
CA PHE A 39 17.11 0.41 -8.27
C PHE A 39 15.88 -0.48 -8.40
N VAL A 40 15.87 -1.37 -9.41
CA VAL A 40 14.75 -2.27 -9.71
C VAL A 40 15.19 -3.74 -9.69
N LYS A 41 14.23 -4.66 -9.74
CA LYS A 41 14.49 -6.11 -9.62
C LYS A 41 14.96 -6.79 -10.90
N ASN A 42 14.49 -6.33 -12.06
CA ASN A 42 14.71 -6.99 -13.34
C ASN A 42 14.84 -5.96 -14.47
N GLU A 43 15.41 -6.41 -15.59
CA GLU A 43 15.66 -5.57 -16.75
C GLU A 43 14.38 -5.12 -17.44
N GLU A 44 13.36 -6.00 -17.52
CA GLU A 44 12.07 -5.66 -18.12
C GLU A 44 11.44 -4.42 -17.49
N ARG A 45 11.45 -4.35 -16.15
CA ARG A 45 10.96 -3.19 -15.41
C ARG A 45 11.88 -1.97 -15.57
N ALA A 46 13.19 -2.18 -15.64
CA ALA A 46 14.13 -1.09 -15.90
C ALA A 46 13.87 -0.45 -17.28
N GLU A 47 13.71 -1.27 -18.32
CA GLU A 47 13.39 -0.82 -19.67
C GLU A 47 12.03 -0.12 -19.73
N TYR A 48 11.02 -0.67 -19.07
CA TYR A 48 9.70 -0.04 -18.94
C TYR A 48 9.81 1.38 -18.40
N TYR A 49 10.52 1.57 -17.28
CA TYR A 49 10.70 2.91 -16.73
C TYR A 49 11.65 3.81 -17.53
N ARG A 50 12.68 3.27 -18.17
CA ARG A 50 13.57 4.06 -19.04
C ARG A 50 12.83 4.65 -20.24
N LYS A 51 11.86 3.90 -20.81
CA LYS A 51 11.02 4.39 -21.91
C LYS A 51 10.17 5.59 -21.49
N GLU A 52 9.69 5.58 -20.25
CA GLU A 52 8.77 6.59 -19.76
C GLU A 52 9.45 7.80 -19.08
N PHE A 53 10.55 7.56 -18.38
CA PHE A 53 11.28 8.56 -17.59
C PHE A 53 12.66 8.87 -18.19
N ALA A 54 12.74 8.98 -19.51
CA ALA A 54 13.98 9.22 -20.23
C ALA A 54 14.60 10.57 -19.86
N SER A 55 15.69 10.54 -19.09
CA SER A 55 16.48 11.73 -18.76
C SER A 55 17.93 11.36 -18.50
N VAL A 56 18.86 12.21 -18.92
CA VAL A 56 20.32 12.02 -18.72
C VAL A 56 20.69 11.92 -17.23
N ARG A 57 19.82 12.41 -16.33
CA ARG A 57 20.03 12.46 -14.88
C ARG A 57 19.16 11.45 -14.12
N THR A 58 18.35 10.66 -14.82
CA THR A 58 17.54 9.58 -14.25
C THR A 58 18.08 8.25 -14.74
N VAL A 59 18.63 7.45 -13.84
CA VAL A 59 19.26 6.16 -14.15
C VAL A 59 18.49 5.05 -13.48
N PHE A 60 18.23 3.96 -14.21
CA PHE A 60 17.63 2.73 -13.67
C PHE A 60 18.65 1.59 -13.70
N GLU A 61 19.02 1.10 -12.51
CA GLU A 61 19.96 -0.01 -12.29
C GLU A 61 19.21 -1.26 -11.83
N VAL A 62 19.61 -2.42 -12.35
CA VAL A 62 19.05 -3.71 -11.93
C VAL A 62 19.89 -4.28 -10.80
N VAL A 63 19.22 -4.58 -9.68
CA VAL A 63 19.86 -5.24 -8.54
C VAL A 63 19.79 -6.75 -8.76
N PRO A 64 20.93 -7.44 -8.88
CA PRO A 64 20.92 -8.89 -9.03
C PRO A 64 20.38 -9.53 -7.76
N LYS A 65 19.93 -10.78 -7.88
CA LYS A 65 19.52 -11.58 -6.71
C LYS A 65 20.67 -11.64 -5.69
N LEU A 66 20.43 -11.11 -4.50
CA LEU A 66 21.46 -11.01 -3.48
C LEU A 66 21.63 -12.34 -2.73
N CYS A 67 22.88 -12.70 -2.45
CA CYS A 67 23.20 -13.81 -1.57
C CYS A 67 22.96 -13.41 -0.11
N ILE A 68 22.02 -14.09 0.54
CA ILE A 68 21.67 -13.85 1.94
C ILE A 68 22.67 -14.61 2.83
N SER A 69 23.46 -13.88 3.62
CA SER A 69 24.37 -14.49 4.60
C SER A 69 23.58 -15.15 5.74
N ALA A 70 24.17 -16.12 6.44
CA ALA A 70 23.53 -16.76 7.59
C ALA A 70 23.07 -15.76 8.66
N ALA A 71 23.89 -14.75 8.95
CA ALA A 71 23.53 -13.65 9.86
C ALA A 71 22.32 -12.87 9.34
N ASP A 72 22.28 -12.54 8.04
CA ASP A 72 21.14 -11.84 7.45
C ASP A 72 19.85 -12.67 7.49
N GLY A 73 19.96 -13.97 7.23
CA GLY A 73 18.84 -14.92 7.37
C GLY A 73 18.30 -14.96 8.79
N PHE A 74 19.17 -15.02 9.80
CA PHE A 74 18.79 -14.99 11.21
C PHE A 74 18.03 -13.72 11.58
N PHE A 75 18.58 -12.53 11.28
CA PHE A 75 17.91 -11.27 11.61
C PHE A 75 16.63 -11.04 10.78
N SER A 76 16.61 -11.53 9.53
CA SER A 76 15.41 -11.55 8.68
C SER A 76 14.29 -12.39 9.27
N PHE A 77 14.61 -13.47 9.99
CA PHE A 77 13.65 -14.29 10.70
C PHE A 77 13.25 -13.66 12.04
N LEU A 78 14.20 -13.12 12.78
CA LEU A 78 13.95 -12.56 14.12
C LEU A 78 12.95 -11.40 14.10
N LYS A 79 12.93 -10.58 13.03
CA LYS A 79 12.02 -9.43 12.88
C LYS A 79 10.53 -9.77 13.05
N PHE A 80 10.12 -11.01 12.77
CA PHE A 80 8.74 -11.48 12.92
C PHE A 80 8.29 -11.62 14.39
N TYR A 81 9.24 -11.73 15.33
CA TYR A 81 8.97 -11.88 16.76
C TYR A 81 9.13 -10.57 17.54
N LEU A 82 9.65 -9.52 16.91
CA LEU A 82 10.01 -8.27 17.58
C LEU A 82 8.91 -7.19 17.55
N LEU A 83 7.77 -7.47 16.90
CA LEU A 83 6.63 -6.56 16.81
C LEU A 83 5.48 -7.08 17.69
N ARG A 84 5.02 -6.27 18.65
CA ARG A 84 3.87 -6.58 19.51
C ARG A 84 2.73 -5.60 19.25
N THR A 85 1.72 -6.08 18.53
CA THR A 85 0.50 -5.32 18.18
C THR A 85 -0.72 -6.24 18.24
N HIS A 86 -1.92 -5.64 18.27
CA HIS A 86 -3.16 -6.40 18.18
C HIS A 86 -3.23 -7.23 16.89
N THR A 87 -2.80 -6.66 15.75
CA THR A 87 -2.74 -7.39 14.48
C THR A 87 -1.85 -8.63 14.54
N ILE A 88 -0.68 -8.55 15.18
CA ILE A 88 0.22 -9.70 15.29
C ILE A 88 -0.37 -10.76 16.22
N ALA A 89 -1.05 -10.37 17.31
CA ALA A 89 -1.78 -11.30 18.17
C ALA A 89 -2.92 -12.00 17.41
N LEU A 90 -3.70 -11.25 16.64
CA LEU A 90 -4.77 -11.78 15.79
C LEU A 90 -4.24 -12.78 14.77
N LYS A 91 -3.14 -12.47 14.08
CA LYS A 91 -2.50 -13.40 13.13
C LYS A 91 -2.07 -14.71 13.77
N ARG A 92 -1.55 -14.67 15.01
CA ARG A 92 -1.20 -15.90 15.75
C ARG A 92 -2.45 -16.72 16.07
N LYS A 93 -3.52 -16.08 16.52
CA LYS A 93 -4.81 -16.75 16.80
C LYS A 93 -5.39 -17.39 15.53
N THR A 94 -5.48 -16.64 14.44
CA THR A 94 -5.96 -17.18 13.15
C THR A 94 -5.09 -18.33 12.63
N ASN A 95 -3.76 -18.26 12.84
CA ASN A 95 -2.89 -19.37 12.45
C ASN A 95 -3.08 -20.62 13.34
N LEU A 96 -3.34 -20.45 14.65
CA LEU A 96 -3.71 -21.54 15.54
C LEU A 96 -5.03 -22.18 15.10
N GLU A 97 -6.07 -21.39 14.86
CA GLU A 97 -7.37 -21.88 14.38
C GLU A 97 -7.24 -22.67 13.07
N ARG A 98 -6.36 -22.23 12.16
CA ARG A 98 -6.13 -22.89 10.88
C ARG A 98 -5.31 -24.17 10.97
N THR A 99 -4.33 -24.25 11.87
CA THR A 99 -3.34 -25.34 11.89
C THR A 99 -3.46 -26.29 13.08
N GLY A 100 -4.19 -25.90 14.13
CA GLY A 100 -4.25 -26.61 15.40
C GLY A 100 -2.91 -26.65 16.18
N ASN A 101 -1.86 -25.97 15.69
CA ASN A 101 -0.51 -26.10 16.24
C ASN A 101 -0.32 -25.24 17.50
N TYR A 102 -0.74 -25.77 18.64
CA TYR A 102 -0.61 -25.12 19.95
C TYR A 102 0.85 -24.85 20.34
N PHE A 103 1.78 -25.76 20.02
CA PHE A 103 3.19 -25.58 20.34
C PHE A 103 3.78 -24.35 19.65
N SER A 104 3.55 -24.21 18.33
CA SER A 104 3.98 -23.04 17.55
C SER A 104 3.35 -21.76 18.07
N PHE A 105 2.07 -21.81 18.45
CA PHE A 105 1.37 -20.67 19.05
C PHE A 105 2.02 -20.23 20.37
N VAL A 106 2.22 -21.14 21.32
CA VAL A 106 2.82 -20.85 22.63
C VAL A 106 4.24 -20.35 22.47
N LEU A 107 5.07 -21.00 21.65
CA LEU A 107 6.43 -20.56 21.40
C LEU A 107 6.48 -19.15 20.80
N SER A 108 5.65 -18.88 19.78
CA SER A 108 5.57 -17.54 19.15
C SER A 108 5.06 -16.48 20.11
N PHE A 109 4.10 -16.83 20.98
CA PHE A 109 3.57 -15.96 22.01
C PHE A 109 4.62 -15.60 23.06
N LEU A 110 5.33 -16.59 23.61
CA LEU A 110 6.39 -16.38 24.59
C LEU A 110 7.54 -15.57 23.99
N ALA A 111 8.03 -15.97 22.80
CA ALA A 111 9.08 -15.26 22.09
C ALA A 111 8.71 -13.79 21.86
N ASN A 112 7.47 -13.49 21.47
CA ASN A 112 7.04 -12.10 21.27
C ASN A 112 6.96 -11.30 22.58
N ASN A 113 6.50 -11.92 23.67
CA ASN A 113 6.41 -11.24 24.96
C ASN A 113 7.77 -10.88 25.55
N VAL A 114 8.82 -11.65 25.22
CA VAL A 114 10.20 -11.38 25.65
C VAL A 114 10.92 -10.46 24.66
N LEU A 115 10.89 -10.79 23.36
CA LEU A 115 11.72 -10.15 22.36
C LEU A 115 11.18 -8.79 21.89
N ALA A 116 9.86 -8.57 21.93
CA ALA A 116 9.27 -7.32 21.42
C ALA A 116 9.39 -6.12 22.38
N TRP A 117 10.27 -6.17 23.37
CA TRP A 117 10.55 -5.02 24.23
C TRP A 117 11.44 -3.98 23.50
N PRO A 118 11.27 -2.67 23.77
CA PRO A 118 12.07 -1.63 23.12
C PRO A 118 13.59 -1.84 23.26
N ILE A 119 14.06 -2.32 24.42
CA ILE A 119 15.47 -2.62 24.68
C ILE A 119 15.98 -3.75 23.75
N MET A 120 15.20 -4.83 23.60
CA MET A 120 15.52 -5.97 22.76
C MET A 120 15.51 -5.58 21.29
N ARG A 121 14.51 -4.80 20.85
CA ARG A 121 14.48 -4.23 19.50
C ARG A 121 15.74 -3.41 19.21
N LYS A 122 16.11 -2.48 20.10
CA LYS A 122 17.33 -1.66 19.94
C LYS A 122 18.59 -2.51 19.88
N ALA A 123 18.73 -3.50 20.76
CA ALA A 123 19.84 -4.44 20.76
C ALA A 123 19.89 -5.23 19.43
N THR A 124 18.76 -5.75 18.95
CA THR A 124 18.68 -6.42 17.65
C THR A 124 19.14 -5.51 16.52
N ARG A 125 18.66 -4.25 16.45
CA ARG A 125 19.10 -3.32 15.40
C ARG A 125 20.60 -3.04 15.45
N PHE A 126 21.15 -2.91 16.65
CA PHE A 126 22.59 -2.69 16.84
C PHE A 126 23.42 -3.88 16.32
N PHE A 127 23.05 -5.10 16.71
CA PHE A 127 23.76 -6.31 16.27
C PHE A 127 23.54 -6.59 14.77
N ASP A 128 22.35 -6.33 14.24
CA ASP A 128 22.05 -6.41 12.82
C ASP A 128 22.97 -5.46 12.03
N ALA A 129 23.05 -4.19 12.42
CA ALA A 129 23.93 -3.19 11.81
C ALA A 129 25.42 -3.61 11.83
N ARG A 130 25.87 -4.21 12.94
CA ARG A 130 27.27 -4.56 13.19
C ARG A 130 27.72 -5.85 12.51
N PHE A 131 26.88 -6.89 12.49
CA PHE A 131 27.28 -8.25 12.07
C PHE A 131 26.82 -8.64 10.68
N VAL A 132 25.68 -8.11 10.21
CA VAL A 132 25.21 -8.43 8.85
C VAL A 132 26.12 -7.74 7.84
N ARG A 133 26.69 -8.50 6.89
CA ARG A 133 27.54 -7.94 5.83
C ARG A 133 26.68 -7.38 4.70
N THR A 134 27.07 -6.23 4.15
CA THR A 134 26.48 -5.72 2.91
C THR A 134 26.86 -6.62 1.75
N PRO A 135 25.90 -7.08 0.94
CA PRO A 135 26.16 -7.79 -0.32
C PRO A 135 27.03 -6.98 -1.27
N GLU A 136 27.94 -7.66 -1.97
CA GLU A 136 28.92 -7.04 -2.87
C GLU A 136 28.29 -6.20 -4.00
N PRO A 137 27.19 -6.64 -4.66
CA PRO A 137 26.54 -5.83 -5.68
C PRO A 137 26.11 -4.44 -5.18
N ILE A 138 25.64 -4.34 -3.93
CA ILE A 138 25.24 -3.06 -3.34
C ILE A 138 26.45 -2.16 -3.15
N LYS A 139 27.56 -2.68 -2.61
CA LYS A 139 28.79 -1.88 -2.44
C LYS A 139 29.26 -1.27 -3.75
N LYS A 140 29.26 -2.07 -4.83
CA LYS A 140 29.65 -1.60 -6.18
C LYS A 140 28.82 -0.42 -6.66
N PHE A 141 27.52 -0.40 -6.37
CA PHE A 141 26.68 0.77 -6.69
C PHE A 141 27.12 2.01 -5.91
N PHE A 142 27.37 1.88 -4.61
CA PHE A 142 27.87 3.00 -3.80
C PHE A 142 29.26 3.48 -4.26
N ASP A 143 30.15 2.57 -4.68
CA ASP A 143 31.46 2.93 -5.24
C ASP A 143 31.34 3.67 -6.58
N LYS A 144 30.45 3.18 -7.46
CA LYS A 144 30.21 3.74 -8.80
C LYS A 144 29.61 5.14 -8.73
N TYR A 145 28.58 5.33 -7.90
CA TYR A 145 27.76 6.54 -7.95
C TYR A 145 28.02 7.52 -6.80
N ARG A 146 28.61 7.07 -5.68
CA ARG A 146 28.89 7.88 -4.48
C ARG A 146 27.69 8.76 -4.07
N PRO A 147 26.59 8.15 -3.61
CA PRO A 147 25.37 8.89 -3.28
C PRO A 147 25.58 9.88 -2.14
N ASP A 148 24.94 11.04 -2.24
CA ASP A 148 24.82 12.04 -1.17
C ASP A 148 23.66 11.71 -0.22
N LEU A 149 22.63 11.03 -0.74
CA LEU A 149 21.42 10.68 -0.03
C LEU A 149 20.89 9.31 -0.46
N VAL A 150 20.39 8.53 0.50
CA VAL A 150 19.63 7.30 0.22
C VAL A 150 18.21 7.45 0.72
N PHE A 151 17.26 7.41 -0.22
CA PHE A 151 15.83 7.49 0.03
C PHE A 151 15.17 6.13 -0.13
N LEU A 152 14.58 5.60 0.95
CA LEU A 152 14.10 4.22 1.05
C LEU A 152 12.58 4.21 1.15
N ALA A 153 11.89 3.57 0.20
CA ALA A 153 10.44 3.58 0.12
C ALA A 153 9.76 2.30 0.65
N ASP A 154 10.53 1.25 0.95
CA ASP A 154 10.08 0.07 1.68
C ASP A 154 11.08 -0.35 2.78
N LEU A 155 10.91 0.22 3.97
CA LEU A 155 11.70 -0.11 5.17
C LEU A 155 11.50 -1.55 5.69
N PHE A 156 10.60 -2.34 5.09
CA PHE A 156 10.32 -3.72 5.50
C PHE A 156 11.02 -4.75 4.61
N ASP A 157 11.53 -4.32 3.44
CA ASP A 157 12.25 -5.15 2.49
C ASP A 157 13.70 -5.40 2.95
N ASN A 158 14.18 -6.62 2.74
CA ASN A 158 15.52 -7.01 3.17
C ASN A 158 16.62 -6.45 2.24
N THR A 159 16.30 -6.25 0.96
CA THR A 159 17.20 -5.65 -0.04
C THR A 159 17.43 -4.19 0.31
N GLU A 160 16.36 -3.44 0.61
CA GLU A 160 16.46 -2.05 1.07
C GLU A 160 17.17 -1.92 2.42
N ALA A 161 16.97 -2.87 3.34
CA ALA A 161 17.74 -2.90 4.58
C ALA A 161 19.26 -3.00 4.31
N ALA A 162 19.68 -3.65 3.22
CA ALA A 162 21.08 -3.72 2.82
C ALA A 162 21.60 -2.39 2.22
N PHE A 163 20.78 -1.65 1.47
CA PHE A 163 21.09 -0.27 1.05
C PHE A 163 21.25 0.67 2.25
N LEU A 164 20.31 0.61 3.18
CA LEU A 164 20.34 1.41 4.43
C LEU A 164 21.60 1.12 5.25
N ARG A 165 21.99 -0.16 5.34
CA ARG A 165 23.20 -0.57 6.05
C ARG A 165 24.46 0.01 5.44
N GLU A 166 24.58 -0.07 4.11
CA GLU A 166 25.75 0.43 3.41
C GLU A 166 25.85 1.95 3.51
N ALA A 167 24.72 2.64 3.37
CA ALA A 167 24.64 4.09 3.56
C ALA A 167 25.17 4.50 4.94
N LYS A 168 24.72 3.83 6.02
CA LYS A 168 25.21 4.10 7.38
C LYS A 168 26.69 3.84 7.56
N ARG A 169 27.24 2.80 6.94
CA ARG A 169 28.69 2.51 7.00
C ARG A 169 29.54 3.57 6.30
N ARG A 170 29.00 4.14 5.24
CA ARG A 170 29.63 5.21 4.47
C ARG A 170 29.28 6.61 4.97
N LEU A 171 28.55 6.72 6.08
CA LEU A 171 28.07 7.97 6.66
C LEU A 171 27.23 8.81 5.68
N VAL A 172 26.53 8.15 4.74
CA VAL A 172 25.59 8.79 3.82
C VAL A 172 24.24 8.97 4.53
N LYS A 173 23.64 10.16 4.39
CA LYS A 173 22.34 10.47 5.01
C LYS A 173 21.27 9.53 4.46
N THR A 174 20.39 9.06 5.35
CA THR A 174 19.30 8.14 5.00
C THR A 174 17.95 8.71 5.40
N ILE A 175 16.99 8.67 4.48
CA ILE A 175 15.61 9.08 4.72
C ILE A 175 14.70 7.92 4.33
N GLY A 176 13.92 7.42 5.29
CA GLY A 176 12.89 6.43 5.00
C GLY A 176 11.56 7.11 4.69
N PHE A 177 10.78 6.49 3.83
CA PHE A 177 9.43 6.90 3.49
C PHE A 177 8.50 5.73 3.72
N LEU A 178 7.61 5.90 4.69
CA LEU A 178 6.49 4.99 4.82
C LEU A 178 5.41 5.51 3.88
N SER A 179 4.96 4.68 2.95
CA SER A 179 3.91 5.05 1.98
C SER A 179 2.64 4.20 2.12
N THR A 180 2.54 3.42 3.21
CA THR A 180 1.47 2.43 3.43
C THR A 180 0.96 2.43 4.87
N TRP A 181 -0.35 2.60 5.06
CA TRP A 181 -0.97 2.87 6.36
C TRP A 181 -1.00 1.67 7.34
N ASP A 182 -0.73 0.45 6.87
CA ASP A 182 -0.88 -0.78 7.66
C ASP A 182 0.45 -1.39 8.15
N ARG A 183 1.55 -1.21 7.41
CA ARG A 183 2.72 -2.08 7.56
C ARG A 183 3.40 -2.00 8.93
N VAL A 184 3.45 -0.82 9.53
CA VAL A 184 4.06 -0.58 10.86
C VAL A 184 3.42 -1.44 11.95
N THR A 185 2.12 -1.73 11.82
CA THR A 185 1.40 -2.53 12.82
C THR A 185 1.06 -3.93 12.38
N SER A 186 1.15 -4.24 11.08
CA SER A 186 0.63 -5.49 10.52
C SER A 186 1.69 -6.50 10.07
N ARG A 187 2.91 -6.06 9.72
CA ARG A 187 3.90 -6.92 9.04
C ARG A 187 4.91 -7.51 10.01
N TRP A 188 5.96 -6.74 10.31
CA TRP A 188 7.09 -7.12 11.14
C TRP A 188 7.87 -5.87 11.52
N MET A 189 8.85 -6.00 12.41
CA MET A 189 9.69 -4.88 12.84
C MET A 189 10.55 -4.32 11.68
N ILE A 190 10.70 -2.99 11.63
CA ILE A 190 11.70 -2.30 10.81
C ILE A 190 13.10 -2.63 11.37
N ARG A 191 13.90 -3.37 10.60
CA ARG A 191 15.20 -3.93 11.03
C ARG A 191 16.25 -2.86 11.30
N LEU A 192 16.32 -1.84 10.47
CA LEU A 192 17.23 -0.71 10.62
C LEU A 192 16.45 0.59 10.49
N LEU A 193 16.79 1.58 11.31
CA LEU A 193 16.14 2.89 11.26
C LEU A 193 16.94 3.84 10.36
N PRO A 194 16.27 4.57 9.45
CA PRO A 194 16.90 5.69 8.75
C PRO A 194 17.20 6.84 9.71
N ASP A 195 17.93 7.85 9.23
CA ASP A 195 18.25 9.03 10.04
C ASP A 195 17.03 9.94 10.21
N GLU A 196 16.22 10.08 9.16
CA GLU A 196 14.89 10.69 9.20
C GLU A 196 13.83 9.75 8.65
N LEU A 197 12.58 9.95 9.07
CA LEU A 197 11.43 9.20 8.58
C LEU A 197 10.35 10.17 8.10
N ILE A 198 9.84 9.93 6.89
CA ILE A 198 8.68 10.63 6.35
C ILE A 198 7.47 9.70 6.45
N VAL A 199 6.39 10.23 7.04
CA VAL A 199 5.09 9.57 7.18
C VAL A 199 3.98 10.49 6.68
N PHE A 200 2.77 9.97 6.56
CA PHE A 200 1.71 10.56 5.77
C PHE A 200 0.69 11.25 6.66
N ASN A 201 0.56 10.83 7.92
CA ASN A 201 -0.30 11.49 8.90
C ASN A 201 0.25 11.35 10.32
N GLU A 202 -0.36 12.08 11.26
CA GLU A 202 0.01 12.07 12.68
C GLU A 202 -0.21 10.70 13.35
N GLU A 203 -1.14 9.90 12.84
CA GLU A 203 -1.40 8.58 13.40
C GLU A 203 -0.22 7.63 13.16
N LEU A 204 0.32 7.64 11.93
CA LEU A 204 1.51 6.86 11.60
C LEU A 204 2.77 7.37 12.28
N LYS A 205 2.86 8.68 12.56
CA LYS A 205 3.93 9.23 13.39
C LYS A 205 3.93 8.62 14.79
N LYS A 206 2.75 8.54 15.43
CA LYS A 206 2.58 7.88 16.72
C LYS A 206 2.93 6.39 16.66
N GLU A 207 2.50 5.69 15.60
CA GLU A 207 2.81 4.28 15.41
C GLU A 207 4.29 4.00 15.18
N ALA A 208 4.95 4.79 14.33
CA ALA A 208 6.38 4.66 14.07
C ALA A 208 7.20 4.92 15.35
N ALA A 209 6.81 5.92 16.15
CA ALA A 209 7.44 6.15 17.44
C ALA A 209 7.24 4.98 18.41
N LYS A 210 6.02 4.44 18.50
CA LYS A 210 5.66 3.38 19.44
C LYS A 210 6.21 2.00 19.07
N TYR A 211 6.08 1.60 17.80
CA TYR A 211 6.33 0.23 17.35
C TYR A 211 7.67 0.08 16.62
N ALA A 212 8.18 1.15 15.99
CA ALA A 212 9.50 1.14 15.36
C ALA A 212 10.58 1.85 16.19
N ASP A 213 10.23 2.46 17.34
CA ASP A 213 11.17 3.22 18.18
C ASP A 213 11.81 4.44 17.49
N MET A 214 11.16 4.98 16.46
CA MET A 214 11.67 6.14 15.74
C MET A 214 11.46 7.41 16.60
N PRO A 215 12.51 8.21 16.88
CA PRO A 215 12.36 9.44 17.65
C PRO A 215 11.42 10.43 16.95
N THR A 216 10.42 10.95 17.67
CA THR A 216 9.39 11.84 17.10
C THR A 216 9.95 13.09 16.42
N ARG A 217 11.06 13.63 16.93
CA ARG A 217 11.79 14.77 16.34
C ARG A 217 12.41 14.48 14.96
N ARG A 218 12.55 13.20 14.61
CA ARG A 218 13.08 12.72 13.32
C ARG A 218 11.97 12.22 12.38
N ILE A 219 10.71 12.53 12.70
CA ILE A 219 9.56 12.13 11.91
C ILE A 219 8.89 13.37 11.33
N PHE A 220 8.91 13.46 10.00
CA PHE A 220 8.23 14.49 9.22
C PHE A 220 6.90 13.95 8.68
N VAL A 221 5.84 14.77 8.74
CA VAL A 221 4.51 14.42 8.24
C VAL A 221 4.25 15.15 6.92
N SER A 222 4.24 14.43 5.81
CA SER A 222 4.12 14.97 4.46
C SER A 222 2.69 15.05 3.92
N GLY A 223 1.78 14.23 4.43
CA GLY A 223 0.55 13.88 3.69
C GLY A 223 0.71 12.60 2.88
N ALA A 224 -0.42 12.02 2.48
CA ALA A 224 -0.47 10.81 1.67
C ALA A 224 -0.34 11.15 0.18
N VAL A 225 0.84 10.89 -0.39
CA VAL A 225 1.16 11.17 -1.81
C VAL A 225 0.19 10.51 -2.80
N GLN A 226 -0.38 9.37 -2.43
CA GLN A 226 -1.38 8.65 -3.23
C GLN A 226 -2.72 9.39 -3.35
N LEU A 227 -3.04 10.27 -2.39
CA LEU A 227 -4.29 11.05 -2.40
C LEU A 227 -4.13 12.43 -3.06
N ASP A 228 -2.91 12.82 -3.42
CA ASP A 228 -2.66 14.09 -4.11
C ASP A 228 -3.48 14.15 -5.41
N ARG A 229 -3.54 13.03 -6.13
CA ARG A 229 -4.27 12.89 -7.41
C ARG A 229 -5.78 13.13 -7.26
N HIS A 230 -6.37 12.76 -6.13
CA HIS A 230 -7.79 13.02 -5.87
C HIS A 230 -8.06 14.51 -5.61
N SER A 231 -7.08 15.19 -5.01
CA SER A 231 -7.22 16.60 -4.60
C SER A 231 -6.98 17.56 -5.76
N SER A 232 -6.04 17.21 -6.65
CA SER A 232 -5.69 17.99 -7.85
C SER A 232 -6.44 17.54 -9.10
N TYR A 233 -7.50 16.74 -8.95
CA TYR A 233 -8.23 16.18 -10.07
C TYR A 233 -9.00 17.27 -10.83
N VAL A 234 -8.81 17.31 -12.14
CA VAL A 234 -9.66 18.07 -13.06
C VAL A 234 -10.61 17.08 -13.74
N PRO A 235 -11.93 17.21 -13.54
CA PRO A 235 -12.90 16.30 -14.14
C PRO A 235 -12.77 16.18 -15.65
N THR A 236 -12.55 14.96 -16.14
CA THR A 236 -12.65 14.60 -17.55
C THR A 236 -14.01 13.98 -17.86
N ALA A 237 -14.24 13.62 -19.14
CA ALA A 237 -15.46 12.95 -19.58
C ALA A 237 -15.73 11.68 -18.74
N ARG A 238 -17.01 11.39 -18.51
CA ARG A 238 -17.41 10.17 -17.78
C ARG A 238 -16.90 8.93 -18.52
N PRO A 239 -16.34 7.94 -17.81
CA PRO A 239 -15.92 6.68 -18.44
C PRO A 239 -17.07 5.90 -19.08
N PHE A 240 -18.28 6.04 -18.54
CA PHE A 240 -19.49 5.34 -18.99
C PHE A 240 -20.67 6.31 -19.08
N ALA A 241 -21.57 6.05 -20.02
CA ALA A 241 -22.81 6.81 -20.16
C ALA A 241 -23.81 6.42 -19.06
N GLU A 242 -23.86 5.11 -18.75
CA GLU A 242 -24.65 4.52 -17.70
C GLU A 242 -24.17 4.97 -16.31
N PRO A 243 -25.08 5.15 -15.33
CA PRO A 243 -24.68 5.26 -13.94
C PRO A 243 -23.98 3.98 -13.47
N TYR A 244 -22.96 4.09 -12.63
CA TYR A 244 -22.22 2.92 -12.19
C TYR A 244 -21.76 2.96 -10.74
N ILE A 245 -21.61 1.76 -10.19
CA ILE A 245 -20.91 1.53 -8.92
C ILE A 245 -19.56 0.88 -9.21
N VAL A 246 -18.59 1.10 -8.33
CA VAL A 246 -17.28 0.44 -8.41
C VAL A 246 -17.23 -0.66 -7.35
N TYR A 247 -16.91 -1.88 -7.78
CA TYR A 247 -16.70 -3.02 -6.90
C TYR A 247 -15.21 -3.39 -6.86
N GLY A 248 -14.60 -3.28 -5.68
CA GLY A 248 -13.25 -3.75 -5.40
C GLY A 248 -13.28 -5.18 -4.82
N PRO A 249 -12.97 -6.22 -5.62
CA PRO A 249 -13.02 -7.60 -5.18
C PRO A 249 -11.94 -7.90 -4.13
N LEU A 250 -12.14 -9.00 -3.42
CA LEU A 250 -11.22 -9.49 -2.40
C LEU A 250 -9.87 -9.87 -3.02
N GLY A 251 -9.92 -10.46 -4.21
CA GLY A 251 -8.78 -10.87 -4.99
C GLY A 251 -8.13 -12.17 -4.50
N ARG A 252 -7.25 -12.70 -5.35
CA ARG A 252 -6.61 -14.01 -5.15
C ARG A 252 -5.64 -14.07 -3.97
N THR A 253 -5.37 -12.95 -3.29
CA THR A 253 -4.60 -12.97 -2.03
C THR A 253 -5.32 -13.77 -0.96
N PHE A 254 -6.62 -13.54 -0.84
CA PHE A 254 -7.39 -13.93 0.35
C PHE A 254 -8.41 -15.01 0.01
N ASP A 255 -8.80 -15.11 -1.26
CA ASP A 255 -9.55 -16.23 -1.81
C ASP A 255 -8.83 -16.80 -3.03
N LYS A 256 -8.12 -17.92 -2.84
CA LYS A 256 -7.36 -18.57 -3.93
C LYS A 256 -8.26 -19.15 -5.01
N THR A 257 -9.48 -19.55 -4.69
CA THR A 257 -10.42 -20.13 -5.65
C THR A 257 -11.19 -19.02 -6.39
N ALA A 258 -11.18 -17.80 -5.85
CA ALA A 258 -11.91 -16.63 -6.33
C ALA A 258 -13.44 -16.85 -6.35
N GLU A 259 -13.94 -17.85 -5.63
CA GLU A 259 -15.37 -18.18 -5.61
C GLU A 259 -16.19 -17.08 -4.93
N SER A 260 -15.67 -16.49 -3.86
CA SER A 260 -16.32 -15.36 -3.18
C SER A 260 -16.47 -14.17 -4.11
N ASP A 261 -15.47 -13.91 -4.96
CA ASP A 261 -15.54 -12.79 -5.90
C ASP A 261 -16.51 -13.08 -7.05
N LYS A 262 -16.52 -14.30 -7.59
CA LYS A 262 -17.48 -14.71 -8.63
C LYS A 262 -18.91 -14.59 -8.13
N GLU A 263 -19.18 -15.10 -6.94
CA GLU A 263 -20.52 -15.05 -6.35
C GLU A 263 -20.95 -13.63 -5.99
N MET A 264 -20.05 -12.78 -5.48
CA MET A 264 -20.38 -11.36 -5.28
C MET A 264 -20.74 -10.66 -6.59
N VAL A 265 -20.02 -10.92 -7.68
CA VAL A 265 -20.31 -10.31 -8.98
C VAL A 265 -21.69 -10.74 -9.48
N GLU A 266 -22.04 -12.02 -9.34
CA GLU A 266 -23.37 -12.55 -9.68
C GLU A 266 -24.47 -11.91 -8.82
N ILE A 267 -24.26 -11.79 -7.51
CA ILE A 267 -25.18 -11.10 -6.60
C ILE A 267 -25.42 -9.67 -7.09
N LEU A 268 -24.37 -8.90 -7.35
CA LEU A 268 -24.50 -7.51 -7.76
C LEU A 268 -25.20 -7.36 -9.12
N ASN A 269 -24.93 -8.27 -10.08
CA ASN A 269 -25.66 -8.32 -11.34
C ASN A 269 -27.17 -8.52 -11.11
N ASN A 270 -27.52 -9.56 -10.33
CA ASN A 270 -28.92 -9.92 -10.11
C ASN A 270 -29.68 -8.81 -9.37
N LEU A 271 -29.04 -8.10 -8.44
CA LEU A 271 -29.65 -6.95 -7.77
C LEU A 271 -30.05 -5.84 -8.77
N ILE A 272 -29.28 -5.64 -9.84
CA ILE A 272 -29.58 -4.66 -10.89
C ILE A 272 -30.66 -5.20 -11.83
N GLU A 273 -30.53 -6.44 -12.33
CA GLU A 273 -31.53 -7.07 -13.22
C GLU A 273 -32.93 -7.13 -12.56
N GLU A 274 -32.98 -7.50 -11.28
CA GLU A 274 -34.21 -7.60 -10.49
C GLU A 274 -34.72 -6.24 -9.98
N ARG A 275 -33.99 -5.13 -10.26
CA ARG A 275 -34.32 -3.76 -9.79
C ARG A 275 -34.50 -3.66 -8.28
N ARG A 276 -33.63 -4.34 -7.54
CA ARG A 276 -33.64 -4.36 -6.07
C ARG A 276 -32.71 -3.29 -5.51
N CYS A 277 -32.81 -3.04 -4.21
CA CYS A 277 -31.87 -2.16 -3.49
C CYS A 277 -31.80 -0.73 -4.03
N GLY A 278 -32.86 -0.24 -4.69
CA GLY A 278 -32.90 1.09 -5.29
C GLY A 278 -32.31 1.20 -6.70
N PHE A 279 -31.88 0.09 -7.32
CA PHE A 279 -31.45 0.09 -8.72
C PHE A 279 -32.62 0.28 -9.68
N THR A 280 -32.37 0.95 -10.80
CA THR A 280 -33.36 1.18 -11.87
C THR A 280 -33.27 0.12 -12.98
N GLY A 281 -32.20 -0.69 -12.97
CA GLY A 281 -31.89 -1.67 -14.02
C GLY A 281 -31.09 -1.08 -15.18
N LYS A 282 -30.63 0.18 -15.06
CA LYS A 282 -29.76 0.85 -16.04
C LYS A 282 -28.32 0.94 -15.58
N GLU A 283 -28.07 0.65 -14.31
CA GLU A 283 -26.76 0.75 -13.70
C GLU A 283 -25.84 -0.37 -14.20
N ILE A 284 -24.53 -0.13 -14.10
CA ILE A 284 -23.50 -1.14 -14.28
C ILE A 284 -22.59 -1.22 -13.05
N VAL A 285 -21.90 -2.34 -12.91
CA VAL A 285 -20.87 -2.57 -11.90
C VAL A 285 -19.52 -2.66 -12.60
N VAL A 286 -18.62 -1.74 -12.24
CA VAL A 286 -17.23 -1.81 -12.69
C VAL A 286 -16.44 -2.59 -11.65
N VAL A 287 -16.08 -3.84 -12.00
CA VAL A 287 -15.31 -4.74 -11.14
C VAL A 287 -13.83 -4.41 -11.32
N ARG A 288 -13.28 -3.68 -10.34
CA ARG A 288 -11.92 -3.14 -10.36
C ARG A 288 -10.94 -4.06 -9.63
N PHE A 289 -10.25 -4.92 -10.38
CA PHE A 289 -9.32 -5.87 -9.76
C PHE A 289 -8.05 -5.20 -9.18
N PRO A 290 -7.42 -5.80 -8.15
CA PRO A 290 -6.09 -5.40 -7.71
C PRO A 290 -5.05 -5.58 -8.82
N PRO A 291 -4.07 -4.66 -8.99
CA PRO A 291 -3.08 -4.74 -10.06
C PRO A 291 -2.16 -5.96 -9.97
N ASN A 292 -2.03 -6.57 -8.79
CA ASN A 292 -1.22 -7.77 -8.60
C ASN A 292 -1.94 -9.09 -8.89
N ASP A 293 -3.23 -9.07 -9.25
CA ASP A 293 -3.99 -10.30 -9.50
C ASP A 293 -3.86 -10.80 -10.95
N PHE A 294 -3.52 -12.07 -11.11
CA PHE A 294 -3.48 -12.74 -12.42
C PHE A 294 -4.88 -13.21 -12.78
N ILE A 295 -5.63 -12.36 -13.48
CA ILE A 295 -6.99 -12.65 -13.93
C ILE A 295 -6.95 -13.10 -15.39
N LYS A 296 -7.39 -14.34 -15.65
CA LYS A 296 -7.61 -14.83 -17.01
C LYS A 296 -9.02 -14.44 -17.43
N LYS A 297 -9.14 -13.58 -18.45
CA LYS A 297 -10.46 -13.11 -18.95
C LYS A 297 -11.43 -14.26 -19.27
N LYS A 298 -10.92 -15.39 -19.75
CA LYS A 298 -11.71 -16.60 -20.05
C LYS A 298 -12.39 -17.24 -18.82
N GLU A 299 -11.88 -16.98 -17.61
CA GLU A 299 -12.44 -17.50 -16.35
C GLU A 299 -13.53 -16.58 -15.77
N LEU A 300 -13.76 -15.41 -16.38
CA LEU A 300 -14.76 -14.43 -15.94
C LEU A 300 -16.10 -14.70 -16.63
N LYS A 301 -17.11 -15.01 -15.82
CA LYS A 301 -18.50 -15.16 -16.29
C LYS A 301 -18.99 -13.81 -16.82
N GLN A 302 -19.59 -13.81 -18.01
CA GLN A 302 -20.12 -12.58 -18.59
C GLN A 302 -21.55 -12.35 -18.08
N PHE A 303 -21.82 -11.11 -17.72
CA PHE A 303 -23.11 -10.65 -17.19
C PHE A 303 -23.44 -9.29 -17.83
N PRO A 304 -24.71 -8.98 -18.10
CA PRO A 304 -25.09 -7.78 -18.84
C PRO A 304 -24.74 -6.47 -18.12
N HIS A 305 -24.76 -6.46 -16.78
CA HIS A 305 -24.46 -5.27 -15.99
C HIS A 305 -23.02 -5.20 -15.46
N ILE A 306 -22.13 -6.09 -15.90
CA ILE A 306 -20.78 -6.20 -15.34
C ILE A 306 -19.72 -5.79 -16.35
N VAL A 307 -18.88 -4.83 -15.96
CA VAL A 307 -17.69 -4.43 -16.71
C VAL A 307 -16.45 -4.78 -15.89
N TYR A 308 -15.56 -5.58 -16.47
CA TYR A 308 -14.32 -5.99 -15.81
C TYR A 308 -13.17 -5.06 -16.15
N ASP A 309 -12.55 -4.50 -15.11
CA ASP A 309 -11.39 -3.63 -15.20
C ASP A 309 -10.17 -4.29 -14.51
N ILE A 310 -9.18 -4.67 -15.32
CA ILE A 310 -7.99 -5.42 -14.90
C ILE A 310 -6.76 -4.52 -15.09
N PRO A 311 -6.31 -3.80 -14.05
CA PRO A 311 -5.16 -2.91 -14.16
C PRO A 311 -3.83 -3.63 -14.13
N GLY A 312 -2.84 -2.83 -14.49
CA GLY A 312 -1.46 -2.99 -14.09
C GLY A 312 -0.67 -3.80 -15.09
N THR A 313 0.55 -3.34 -15.32
CA THR A 313 1.59 -4.10 -16.02
C THR A 313 2.32 -4.97 -14.99
N ARG A 314 2.58 -6.24 -15.31
CA ARG A 314 3.23 -7.20 -14.39
C ARG A 314 4.56 -7.63 -15.00
N PHE A 315 5.62 -7.64 -14.19
CA PHE A 315 6.97 -8.03 -14.60
C PHE A 315 7.40 -9.40 -14.03
N GLY A 316 6.51 -10.03 -13.25
CA GLY A 316 6.73 -11.33 -12.66
C GLY A 316 5.68 -12.34 -13.13
N ASN A 317 6.05 -13.63 -13.08
CA ASN A 317 5.14 -14.75 -13.41
C ASN A 317 4.31 -15.23 -12.20
N THR A 318 4.50 -14.61 -11.04
CA THR A 318 3.81 -14.98 -9.80
C THR A 318 3.21 -13.75 -9.16
N ARG A 319 2.10 -13.98 -8.45
CA ARG A 319 1.46 -12.95 -7.64
C ARG A 319 2.43 -12.36 -6.63
N GLY A 320 2.58 -11.05 -6.65
CA GLY A 320 3.53 -10.38 -5.78
C GLY A 320 3.44 -8.87 -5.85
N GLN A 321 4.56 -8.23 -5.55
CA GLN A 321 4.69 -6.77 -5.59
C GLN A 321 5.31 -6.28 -6.89
N ASP A 322 5.55 -7.17 -7.86
CA ASP A 322 6.25 -6.85 -9.11
C ASP A 322 5.28 -6.50 -10.24
N TRP A 323 4.69 -5.33 -10.11
CA TRP A 323 3.73 -4.72 -11.03
C TRP A 323 3.97 -3.21 -11.10
N ASP A 324 3.37 -2.51 -12.05
CA ASP A 324 3.27 -1.05 -12.10
C ASP A 324 1.89 -0.63 -12.62
N MET A 325 1.51 0.61 -12.40
CA MET A 325 0.39 1.26 -13.07
C MET A 325 0.90 2.55 -13.69
N SER A 326 0.65 2.70 -14.99
CA SER A 326 1.01 3.89 -15.75
C SER A 326 0.28 5.13 -15.23
N GLU A 327 0.78 6.31 -15.61
CA GLU A 327 0.11 7.58 -15.26
C GLU A 327 -1.34 7.61 -15.77
N ALA A 328 -1.57 7.12 -17.00
CA ALA A 328 -2.89 7.02 -17.61
C ALA A 328 -3.84 6.10 -16.82
N GLU A 329 -3.42 4.88 -16.44
CA GLU A 329 -4.26 3.96 -15.67
C GLU A 329 -4.65 4.51 -14.29
N LEU A 330 -3.77 5.31 -13.69
CA LEU A 330 -4.03 5.95 -12.41
C LEU A 330 -4.99 7.14 -12.56
N ASP A 331 -4.92 7.89 -13.67
CA ASP A 331 -5.89 8.93 -14.01
C ASP A 331 -7.26 8.35 -14.36
N GLU A 332 -7.30 7.24 -15.10
CA GLU A 332 -8.52 6.47 -15.39
C GLU A 332 -9.18 5.98 -14.09
N LEU A 333 -8.40 5.41 -13.16
CA LEU A 333 -8.92 4.99 -11.85
C LEU A 333 -9.49 6.19 -11.06
N ASN A 334 -8.80 7.32 -11.08
CA ASN A 334 -9.26 8.52 -10.39
C ASN A 334 -10.58 9.04 -11.00
N ASN A 335 -10.66 9.09 -12.32
CA ASN A 335 -11.87 9.49 -13.06
C ASN A 335 -13.03 8.52 -12.78
N LEU A 336 -12.76 7.21 -12.79
CA LEU A 336 -13.71 6.15 -12.45
C LEU A 336 -14.30 6.37 -11.05
N LEU A 337 -13.46 6.54 -10.04
CA LEU A 337 -13.93 6.76 -8.67
C LEU A 337 -14.67 8.09 -8.52
N HIS A 338 -14.24 9.14 -9.23
CA HIS A 338 -14.87 10.45 -9.16
C HIS A 338 -16.30 10.47 -9.71
N HIS A 339 -16.64 9.65 -10.71
CA HIS A 339 -18.00 9.59 -11.26
C HIS A 339 -18.84 8.42 -10.73
N ALA A 340 -18.25 7.51 -9.95
CA ALA A 340 -18.99 6.43 -9.29
C ALA A 340 -20.12 6.98 -8.38
N LEU A 341 -21.25 6.26 -8.37
CA LEU A 341 -22.36 6.49 -7.45
C LEU A 341 -21.97 6.12 -6.01
N LEU A 342 -21.33 4.96 -5.84
CA LEU A 342 -20.77 4.47 -4.59
C LEU A 342 -19.68 3.43 -4.88
N VAL A 343 -18.89 3.13 -3.86
CA VAL A 343 -17.84 2.12 -3.90
C VAL A 343 -18.16 0.99 -2.93
N ILE A 344 -18.16 -0.24 -3.42
CA ILE A 344 -18.30 -1.45 -2.62
C ILE A 344 -16.97 -2.18 -2.65
N CYS A 345 -16.41 -2.56 -1.51
CA CYS A 345 -15.19 -3.36 -1.50
C CYS A 345 -15.05 -4.20 -0.23
N TYR A 346 -14.08 -5.11 -0.22
CA TYR A 346 -13.60 -5.69 1.04
C TYR A 346 -12.61 -4.72 1.73
N TYR A 347 -11.82 -5.22 2.68
CA TYR A 347 -10.79 -4.44 3.37
C TYR A 347 -9.70 -3.98 2.39
N SER A 348 -9.89 -2.82 1.80
CA SER A 348 -9.05 -2.26 0.73
C SER A 348 -8.72 -0.79 1.01
N SER A 349 -7.59 -0.31 0.47
CA SER A 349 -7.30 1.14 0.46
C SER A 349 -8.32 1.91 -0.38
N LEU A 350 -9.07 1.23 -1.27
CA LEU A 350 -10.12 1.83 -2.07
C LEU A 350 -11.19 2.54 -1.22
N SER A 351 -11.40 2.08 0.02
CA SER A 351 -12.28 2.76 0.99
C SER A 351 -11.78 4.15 1.37
N ILE A 352 -10.45 4.33 1.46
CA ILE A 352 -9.83 5.63 1.78
C ILE A 352 -9.89 6.54 0.55
N ASP A 353 -9.60 6.01 -0.64
CA ASP A 353 -9.68 6.75 -1.91
C ASP A 353 -11.10 7.27 -2.16
N ALA A 354 -12.10 6.40 -1.99
CA ALA A 354 -13.51 6.75 -2.09
C ALA A 354 -13.94 7.80 -1.05
N ALA A 355 -13.49 7.66 0.21
CA ALA A 355 -13.76 8.66 1.25
C ALA A 355 -13.14 10.02 0.93
N ALA A 356 -11.91 10.05 0.38
CA ALA A 356 -11.25 11.27 -0.07
C ALA A 356 -12.03 11.97 -1.21
N LEU A 357 -12.58 11.18 -2.13
CA LEU A 357 -13.47 11.65 -3.21
C LEU A 357 -14.93 11.87 -2.76
N ARG A 358 -15.20 11.77 -1.45
CA ARG A 358 -16.52 11.96 -0.82
C ARG A 358 -17.60 10.97 -1.31
N LYS A 359 -17.18 9.85 -1.89
CA LYS A 359 -18.06 8.79 -2.39
C LYS A 359 -18.55 7.90 -1.25
N PRO A 360 -19.84 7.52 -1.23
CA PRO A 360 -20.32 6.52 -0.30
C PRO A 360 -19.51 5.22 -0.40
N VAL A 361 -19.21 4.61 0.76
CA VAL A 361 -18.39 3.40 0.86
C VAL A 361 -19.13 2.33 1.64
N ILE A 362 -19.22 1.14 1.06
CA ILE A 362 -19.73 -0.06 1.69
C ILE A 362 -18.60 -1.09 1.74
N ASN A 363 -18.34 -1.60 2.93
CA ASN A 363 -17.37 -2.67 3.16
C ASN A 363 -18.05 -3.98 3.48
N ILE A 364 -17.67 -5.04 2.75
CA ILE A 364 -18.24 -6.37 2.90
C ILE A 364 -17.49 -7.12 4.00
N ASN A 365 -18.20 -7.57 5.05
CA ASN A 365 -17.65 -8.38 6.15
C ASN A 365 -18.20 -9.80 6.20
N PHE A 366 -18.83 -10.29 5.13
CA PHE A 366 -19.27 -11.67 5.02
C PHE A 366 -18.60 -12.36 3.83
N TYR A 367 -18.67 -13.69 3.82
CA TYR A 367 -18.33 -14.47 2.63
C TYR A 367 -19.63 -14.81 1.92
N PRO A 368 -19.78 -14.56 0.61
CA PRO A 368 -21.01 -14.88 -0.11
C PRO A 368 -21.36 -16.36 -0.01
N THR A 369 -20.33 -17.20 -0.03
CA THR A 369 -20.42 -18.66 0.09
C THR A 369 -20.88 -19.14 1.48
N ASP A 370 -20.71 -18.32 2.52
CA ASP A 370 -21.18 -18.60 3.88
C ASP A 370 -21.27 -17.31 4.71
N GLU A 371 -22.48 -16.73 4.77
CA GLU A 371 -22.74 -15.45 5.45
C GLU A 371 -22.59 -15.51 6.97
N ARG A 372 -22.28 -16.66 7.57
CA ARG A 372 -21.96 -16.76 9.00
C ARG A 372 -20.49 -16.41 9.27
N LYS A 373 -19.63 -16.51 8.25
CA LYS A 373 -18.20 -16.22 8.38
C LYS A 373 -17.94 -14.73 8.27
N ARG A 374 -16.92 -14.26 9.00
CA ARG A 374 -16.49 -12.86 9.04
C ARG A 374 -15.04 -12.73 8.61
N HIS A 375 -14.68 -11.60 8.00
CA HIS A 375 -13.30 -11.35 7.58
C HIS A 375 -12.49 -10.84 8.79
N PRO A 376 -11.44 -11.56 9.23
CA PRO A 376 -10.68 -11.16 10.42
C PRO A 376 -9.90 -9.84 10.21
N TYR A 377 -9.72 -9.40 8.98
CA TYR A 377 -8.92 -8.21 8.65
C TYR A 377 -9.50 -6.90 9.17
N TYR A 378 -10.82 -6.84 9.40
CA TYR A 378 -11.48 -5.67 9.98
C TYR A 378 -11.10 -5.42 11.46
N ASP A 379 -10.52 -6.41 12.14
CA ASP A 379 -10.07 -6.31 13.53
C ASP A 379 -8.57 -5.99 13.64
N THR A 380 -7.90 -5.74 12.51
CA THR A 380 -6.50 -5.32 12.51
C THR A 380 -6.35 -3.89 13.05
N THR A 381 -5.19 -3.60 13.64
CA THR A 381 -4.92 -2.33 14.33
C THR A 381 -5.10 -1.10 13.46
N HIS A 382 -4.81 -1.18 12.17
CA HIS A 382 -4.95 -0.06 11.26
C HIS A 382 -6.41 0.12 10.83
N TYR A 383 -7.09 -0.98 10.48
CA TYR A 383 -8.48 -0.92 10.02
C TYR A 383 -9.46 -0.49 11.13
N SER A 384 -9.22 -0.91 12.37
CA SER A 384 -10.08 -0.53 13.51
C SER A 384 -10.21 0.98 13.70
N LYS A 385 -9.19 1.76 13.32
CA LYS A 385 -9.20 3.23 13.40
C LYS A 385 -10.14 3.85 12.38
N VAL A 386 -10.07 3.36 11.14
CA VAL A 386 -10.94 3.84 10.06
C VAL A 386 -12.38 3.41 10.34
N LYS A 387 -12.58 2.16 10.82
CA LYS A 387 -13.89 1.65 11.25
C LYS A 387 -14.49 2.52 12.37
N ALA A 388 -13.69 2.95 13.34
CA ALA A 388 -14.15 3.78 14.46
C ALA A 388 -14.64 5.17 14.04
N LEU A 389 -14.27 5.67 12.86
CA LEU A 389 -14.73 6.96 12.35
C LEU A 389 -16.16 6.91 11.77
N GLY A 390 -16.70 5.72 11.48
CA GLY A 390 -18.09 5.55 11.01
C GLY A 390 -18.37 5.93 9.55
N GLY A 391 -17.36 6.36 8.78
CA GLY A 391 -17.56 6.82 7.40
C GLY A 391 -17.69 5.68 6.37
N ILE A 392 -17.44 4.45 6.81
CA ILE A 392 -17.59 3.23 6.03
C ILE A 392 -18.68 2.39 6.66
N VAL A 393 -19.69 1.99 5.88
CA VAL A 393 -20.73 1.07 6.33
C VAL A 393 -20.21 -0.36 6.19
N LEU A 394 -20.07 -1.07 7.31
CA LEU A 394 -19.61 -2.45 7.33
C LEU A 394 -20.81 -3.40 7.36
N VAL A 395 -21.08 -4.07 6.24
CA VAL A 395 -22.24 -4.98 6.10
C VAL A 395 -21.87 -6.43 6.40
N GLN A 396 -22.78 -7.14 7.05
CA GLN A 396 -22.59 -8.50 7.54
C GLN A 396 -23.46 -9.55 6.86
N SER A 397 -24.33 -9.14 5.94
CA SER A 397 -25.12 -10.03 5.08
C SER A 397 -25.51 -9.34 3.76
N ARG A 398 -26.07 -10.11 2.82
CA ARG A 398 -26.67 -9.68 1.55
C ARG A 398 -27.82 -8.69 1.79
N GLU A 399 -28.63 -8.90 2.82
CA GLU A 399 -29.73 -7.99 3.17
C GLU A 399 -29.20 -6.65 3.66
N GLU A 400 -28.17 -6.65 4.51
CA GLU A 400 -27.50 -5.42 4.94
C GLU A 400 -26.83 -4.70 3.77
N LEU A 401 -26.19 -5.43 2.86
CA LEU A 401 -25.64 -4.90 1.63
C LEU A 401 -26.72 -4.19 0.80
N CYS A 402 -27.84 -4.86 0.55
CA CYS A 402 -28.96 -4.30 -0.21
C CYS A 402 -29.53 -3.03 0.43
N ARG A 403 -29.74 -3.04 1.75
CA ARG A 403 -30.22 -1.86 2.49
C ARG A 403 -29.24 -0.70 2.41
N ALA A 404 -27.94 -0.97 2.57
CA ALA A 404 -26.89 0.06 2.49
C ALA A 404 -26.78 0.67 1.09
N ILE A 405 -26.88 -0.14 0.03
CA ILE A 405 -26.92 0.34 -1.36
C ILE A 405 -28.11 1.28 -1.55
N GLY A 406 -29.32 0.83 -1.20
CA GLY A 406 -30.53 1.65 -1.39
C GLY A 406 -30.49 2.96 -0.62
N ALA A 407 -29.99 2.94 0.62
CA ALA A 407 -29.82 4.15 1.42
C ALA A 407 -28.87 5.16 0.75
N TYR A 408 -27.75 4.71 0.20
CA TYR A 408 -26.78 5.60 -0.45
C TYR A 408 -27.20 6.07 -1.84
N LEU A 409 -27.91 5.24 -2.60
CA LEU A 409 -28.50 5.67 -3.88
C LEU A 409 -29.57 6.74 -3.66
N ALA A 410 -30.39 6.61 -2.59
CA ALA A 410 -31.40 7.59 -2.24
C ALA A 410 -30.78 8.88 -1.65
N ASN A 411 -29.74 8.76 -0.82
CA ASN A 411 -29.07 9.89 -0.21
C ASN A 411 -27.54 9.68 -0.10
N PRO A 412 -26.76 10.14 -1.10
CA PRO A 412 -25.30 9.98 -1.09
C PRO A 412 -24.62 10.83 0.00
N SER A 413 -25.31 11.79 0.62
CA SER A 413 -24.76 12.61 1.69
C SER A 413 -24.76 11.94 3.07
N LEU A 414 -25.44 10.79 3.22
CA LEU A 414 -25.36 9.98 4.44
C LEU A 414 -23.91 9.71 4.81
N HIS A 415 -23.54 9.87 6.08
CA HIS A 415 -22.18 9.72 6.60
C HIS A 415 -21.09 10.62 5.94
N ALA A 416 -21.47 11.73 5.29
CA ALA A 416 -20.50 12.60 4.61
C ALA A 416 -19.48 13.24 5.56
N ARG A 417 -19.90 13.56 6.80
CA ARG A 417 -19.00 14.11 7.84
C ARG A 417 -17.93 13.08 8.22
N GLU A 418 -18.34 11.85 8.44
CA GLU A 418 -17.51 10.74 8.85
C GLU A 418 -16.53 10.33 7.75
N ARG A 419 -16.97 10.35 6.47
CA ARG A 419 -16.05 10.18 5.32
C ARG A 419 -14.99 11.27 5.24
N ARG A 420 -15.35 12.53 5.48
CA ARG A 420 -14.36 13.63 5.56
C ARG A 420 -13.36 13.39 6.70
N ALA A 421 -13.82 12.88 7.85
CA ALA A 421 -12.93 12.54 8.95
C ALA A 421 -11.93 11.43 8.58
N ILE A 422 -12.35 10.42 7.79
CA ILE A 422 -11.45 9.39 7.25
C ILE A 422 -10.42 10.02 6.33
N ALA A 423 -10.85 10.83 5.36
CA ALA A 423 -9.95 11.49 4.42
C ALA A 423 -8.92 12.38 5.13
N GLN A 424 -9.34 13.13 6.16
CA GLN A 424 -8.44 13.98 6.96
C GLN A 424 -7.45 13.16 7.79
N GLN A 425 -7.92 12.12 8.49
CA GLN A 425 -7.08 11.29 9.34
C GLN A 425 -6.05 10.51 8.52
N GLN A 426 -6.48 9.92 7.40
CA GLN A 426 -5.63 9.05 6.59
C GLN A 426 -4.79 9.83 5.58
N GLY A 427 -5.31 10.93 5.05
CA GLY A 427 -4.69 11.72 4.00
C GLY A 427 -3.78 12.86 4.45
N PHE A 428 -4.14 13.53 5.56
CA PHE A 428 -3.52 14.77 6.06
C PHE A 428 -3.46 15.92 5.02
N ARG A 429 -4.15 17.03 5.35
CA ARG A 429 -4.36 18.23 4.51
C ARG A 429 -5.13 18.01 3.19
N SER A 430 -4.88 16.92 2.46
CA SER A 430 -5.54 16.59 1.17
C SER A 430 -5.53 17.79 0.21
N ASP A 431 -4.36 18.40 0.06
CA ASP A 431 -4.15 19.65 -0.70
C ASP A 431 -3.41 19.43 -2.02
N GLY A 432 -3.14 18.18 -2.40
CA GLY A 432 -2.49 17.86 -3.68
C GLY A 432 -0.97 18.02 -3.71
N THR A 433 -0.33 18.37 -2.59
CA THR A 433 1.10 18.77 -2.54
C THR A 433 1.96 17.86 -1.66
N ALA A 434 1.46 16.70 -1.22
CA ALA A 434 2.23 15.82 -0.34
C ALA A 434 3.53 15.34 -1.01
N GLY A 435 3.49 15.01 -2.30
CA GLY A 435 4.68 14.58 -3.04
C GLY A 435 5.75 15.68 -3.15
N GLU A 436 5.33 16.93 -3.33
CA GLU A 436 6.25 18.08 -3.33
C GLU A 436 6.88 18.28 -1.96
N ARG A 437 6.09 18.20 -0.86
CA ARG A 437 6.63 18.27 0.50
C ARG A 437 7.65 17.19 0.80
N VAL A 438 7.43 15.97 0.31
CA VAL A 438 8.43 14.90 0.42
C VAL A 438 9.71 15.31 -0.32
N ALA A 439 9.61 15.74 -1.58
CA ALA A 439 10.78 16.14 -2.37
C ALA A 439 11.55 17.29 -1.73
N GLU A 440 10.87 18.35 -1.29
CA GLU A 440 11.50 19.47 -0.58
C GLU A 440 12.27 19.00 0.66
N LYS A 441 11.68 18.07 1.42
CA LYS A 441 12.35 17.48 2.58
C LYS A 441 13.62 16.71 2.22
N LEU A 442 13.69 16.10 1.03
CA LEU A 442 14.90 15.44 0.54
C LEU A 442 15.96 16.47 0.09
N LEU A 443 15.52 17.55 -0.57
CA LEU A 443 16.40 18.62 -1.06
C LEU A 443 17.11 19.38 0.07
N GLU A 444 16.51 19.48 1.26
CA GLU A 444 17.16 20.04 2.46
C GLU A 444 18.49 19.34 2.83
N TYR A 445 18.74 18.12 2.33
CA TYR A 445 19.92 17.30 2.64
C TYR A 445 20.90 17.14 1.47
N LEU A 446 20.65 17.77 0.32
CA LEU A 446 21.53 17.74 -0.86
C LEU A 446 22.36 19.02 -0.95
#